data_AF-A0A7D9EUF9-F1
#
_entry.id   AF-A0A7D9EUF9-F1
#
_cell.length_a   1.000
_cell.length_b   1.000
_cell.length_c   1.000
_cell.angle_alpha   90.00
_cell.angle_beta   90.00
_cell.angle_gamma   90.00
#
_symmetry.space_group_name_H-M   'P 1'
#
loop_
_entity.id
_entity.type
_entity.pdbx_description
1 polymer ?
#
loop_
_entity_poly.entity_id
_entity_poly.type
_entity_poly.pdbx_seq_one_letter_code
_entity_poly.pdbx_strand_id
1 'polypeptide(L)'
;TPKECFVYTWLNESNRNEKYLPRERHCDSSLSTGWYKFGGGAGIKLSTTCYNGPICGTTAHGWLSGGHPTVAEGKENSIMCTN
;
A
#
# COMPACT_ATOMS: atom_id res chain seq x y z
N THR A 1 -9.37 -19.23 11.08
CA THR A 1 -8.57 -18.00 10.89
C THR A 1 -8.52 -17.63 9.42
N PRO A 2 -8.64 -16.35 9.05
CA PRO A 2 -8.74 -15.95 7.64
C PRO A 2 -7.47 -16.27 6.83
N LYS A 3 -7.62 -16.66 5.55
CA LYS A 3 -6.51 -17.13 4.72
C LYS A 3 -5.49 -16.03 4.41
N GLU A 4 -5.96 -14.80 4.29
CA GLU A 4 -5.17 -13.59 4.06
C GLU A 4 -4.17 -13.30 5.19
N CYS A 5 -4.36 -13.88 6.38
CA CYS A 5 -3.40 -13.75 7.49
C CYS A 5 -2.15 -14.61 7.30
N PHE A 6 -2.17 -15.61 6.41
CA PHE A 6 -1.09 -16.58 6.22
C PHE A 6 -0.61 -16.70 4.79
N VAL A 7 -1.50 -16.48 3.82
CA VAL A 7 -1.19 -16.57 2.38
C VAL A 7 -1.25 -15.17 1.80
N TYR A 8 -0.08 -14.58 1.63
CA TYR A 8 0.10 -13.25 1.06
C TYR A 8 1.47 -13.12 0.42
N THR A 9 1.62 -12.16 -0.49
CA THR A 9 2.89 -11.76 -1.09
C THR A 9 3.37 -10.47 -0.41
N TRP A 10 4.68 -10.37 -0.18
CA TRP A 10 5.26 -9.15 0.37
C TRP A 10 5.37 -8.06 -0.69
N LEU A 11 4.96 -6.85 -0.33
CA LEU A 11 5.35 -5.61 -0.98
C LEU A 11 6.39 -4.97 -0.07
N ASN A 12 7.67 -5.11 -0.42
CA ASN A 12 8.79 -4.74 0.46
C ASN A 12 9.78 -3.77 -0.17
N GLU A 13 9.52 -3.35 -1.41
CA GLU A 13 10.36 -2.47 -2.18
C GLU A 13 10.34 -1.05 -1.60
N SER A 14 11.51 -0.46 -1.38
CA SER A 14 11.63 0.87 -0.77
C SER A 14 10.98 1.98 -1.60
N ASN A 15 10.84 1.76 -2.90
CA ASN A 15 10.17 2.69 -3.79
C ASN A 15 8.69 2.88 -3.43
N ARG A 16 8.04 1.95 -2.71
CA ARG A 16 6.62 2.05 -2.27
C ARG A 16 6.42 2.88 -1.00
N ASN A 17 7.48 3.35 -0.37
CA ASN A 17 7.41 4.11 0.87
C ASN A 17 6.92 5.55 0.62
N GLU A 18 6.07 6.08 1.50
CA GLU A 18 5.60 7.48 1.43
C GLU A 18 6.73 8.52 1.50
N LYS A 19 7.88 8.15 2.03
CA LYS A 19 9.07 9.00 2.11
C LYS A 19 10.00 8.83 0.91
N TYR A 20 9.69 7.93 -0.02
CA TYR A 20 10.52 7.71 -1.20
C TYR A 20 10.26 8.78 -2.24
N LEU A 21 11.32 9.52 -2.58
CA LEU A 21 11.34 10.49 -3.66
C LEU A 21 11.76 9.80 -4.97
N PRO A 22 10.87 9.69 -5.96
CA PRO A 22 11.12 8.90 -7.16
C PRO A 22 12.17 9.54 -8.07
N ARG A 23 13.15 8.73 -8.48
CA ARG A 23 14.04 9.02 -9.63
C ARG A 23 13.50 8.41 -10.94
N GLU A 24 12.71 7.35 -10.80
CA GLU A 24 12.04 6.63 -11.87
C GLU A 24 10.64 6.21 -11.42
N ARG A 25 9.80 5.81 -12.39
CA ARG A 25 8.41 5.40 -12.14
C ARG A 25 8.29 3.89 -12.22
N HIS A 26 7.54 3.34 -11.29
CA HIS A 26 7.23 1.92 -11.20
C HIS A 26 5.71 1.72 -11.30
N CYS A 27 5.32 0.58 -11.86
CA CYS A 27 3.93 0.21 -12.04
C CYS A 27 3.67 -1.17 -11.43
N ASP A 28 2.46 -1.34 -10.90
CA ASP A 28 1.98 -2.59 -10.31
C ASP A 28 1.30 -3.52 -11.34
N SER A 29 1.50 -3.28 -12.63
CA SER A 29 0.89 -4.07 -13.71
C SER A 29 1.36 -5.53 -13.76
N SER A 30 2.47 -5.86 -13.11
CA SER A 30 2.97 -7.23 -12.96
C SER A 30 2.39 -7.96 -11.74
N LEU A 31 1.67 -7.27 -10.85
CA LEU A 31 1.06 -7.90 -9.69
C LEU A 31 -0.13 -8.78 -10.11
N SER A 32 -0.12 -10.04 -9.69
CA SER A 32 -1.26 -10.94 -9.84
C SER A 32 -2.34 -10.64 -8.81
N THR A 33 -3.59 -11.00 -9.09
CA THR A 33 -4.66 -10.95 -8.08
C THR A 33 -4.28 -11.81 -6.87
N GLY A 34 -4.32 -11.22 -5.67
CA GLY A 34 -3.93 -11.90 -4.44
C GLY A 34 -3.90 -10.98 -3.24
N TRP A 35 -3.53 -11.54 -2.09
CA TRP A 35 -3.33 -10.78 -0.86
C TRP A 35 -1.90 -10.28 -0.77
N TYR A 36 -1.75 -9.02 -0.39
CA TYR A 36 -0.45 -8.36 -0.27
C TYR A 36 -0.26 -7.78 1.13
N LYS A 37 0.98 -7.81 1.61
CA LYS A 37 1.36 -7.23 2.90
C LYS A 37 2.54 -6.30 2.72
N PHE A 38 2.39 -5.07 3.21
CA PHE A 38 3.48 -4.12 3.29
C PHE A 38 4.50 -4.57 4.34
N GLY A 39 5.78 -4.52 3.98
CA GLY A 39 6.89 -4.80 4.90
C GLY A 39 8.19 -4.16 4.43
N GLY A 40 9.28 -4.40 5.17
CA GLY A 40 10.63 -3.98 4.77
C GLY A 40 10.74 -2.49 4.40
N GLY A 41 11.31 -2.20 3.24
CA GLY A 41 11.52 -0.82 2.77
C GLY A 41 10.22 -0.08 2.46
N ALA A 42 9.14 -0.79 2.13
CA ALA A 42 7.84 -0.20 1.83
C ALA A 42 7.12 0.36 3.07
N GLY A 43 7.59 0.03 4.28
CA GLY A 43 6.90 0.32 5.54
C GLY A 43 5.94 -0.81 5.92
N ILE A 44 5.01 -0.53 6.85
CA ILE A 44 4.16 -1.58 7.46
C ILE A 44 2.69 -1.53 7.03
N LYS A 45 2.25 -0.45 6.36
CA LYS A 45 0.86 -0.24 5.97
C LYS A 45 0.75 0.81 4.86
N LEU A 46 -0.37 0.80 4.13
CA LEU A 46 -0.72 1.86 3.19
C LEU A 46 -0.88 3.19 3.94
N SER A 47 -0.40 4.29 3.36
CA SER A 47 -0.54 5.60 3.98
C SER A 47 -2.02 6.00 4.07
N THR A 48 -2.37 6.77 5.10
CA THR A 48 -3.70 7.40 5.26
C THR A 48 -3.65 8.89 4.91
N THR A 49 -2.50 9.36 4.41
CA THR A 49 -2.23 10.78 4.15
C THR A 49 -2.27 11.05 2.65
N CYS A 50 -3.03 12.10 2.29
CA CYS A 50 -2.98 12.66 0.94
C CYS A 50 -1.71 13.49 0.80
N TYR A 51 -0.82 13.07 -0.10
CA TYR A 51 0.40 13.81 -0.44
C TYR A 51 0.27 14.49 -1.80
N ASN A 52 0.85 15.68 -1.91
CA ASN A 52 0.96 16.41 -3.17
C ASN A 52 2.29 16.08 -3.86
N GLY A 53 2.25 15.85 -5.16
CA GLY A 53 3.44 15.58 -5.98
C GLY A 53 3.84 14.10 -6.03
N PRO A 54 4.85 13.75 -6.86
CA PRO A 54 5.24 12.36 -7.09
C PRO A 54 6.04 11.82 -5.90
N ILE A 55 5.47 10.82 -5.22
CA ILE A 55 6.10 10.04 -4.14
C ILE A 55 5.82 8.54 -4.37
N CYS A 56 6.36 7.66 -3.52
CA CYS A 56 6.09 6.22 -3.59
C CYS A 56 6.40 5.57 -4.95
N GLY A 57 7.33 6.13 -5.72
CA GLY A 57 7.76 5.51 -6.97
C GLY A 57 6.73 5.58 -8.09
N THR A 58 5.65 6.36 -7.96
CA THR A 58 4.55 6.41 -8.94
C THR A 58 4.03 7.85 -9.14
N THR A 59 3.30 8.08 -10.23
CA THR A 59 2.56 9.32 -10.47
C THR A 59 1.19 9.35 -9.82
N ALA A 60 0.61 8.18 -9.58
CA ALA A 60 -0.72 8.01 -9.01
C ALA A 60 -0.58 7.17 -7.73
N HIS A 61 0.00 7.77 -6.68
CA HIS A 61 0.07 7.12 -5.38
C HIS A 61 -1.32 7.09 -4.76
N GLY A 62 -1.62 5.97 -4.09
CA GLY A 62 -2.87 5.78 -3.38
C GLY A 62 -2.72 6.02 -1.88
N TRP A 63 -3.79 6.46 -1.23
CA TRP A 63 -3.91 6.48 0.23
C TRP A 63 -5.27 5.94 0.68
N LEU A 64 -5.30 5.41 1.88
CA LEU A 64 -6.49 4.85 2.51
C LEU A 64 -7.34 5.97 3.11
N SER A 65 -8.59 6.09 2.66
CA SER A 65 -9.57 6.98 3.26
C SER A 65 -10.18 6.32 4.50
N GLY A 66 -10.35 7.07 5.59
CA GLY A 66 -10.97 6.59 6.82
C GLY A 66 -10.06 5.84 7.80
N GLY A 67 -8.87 5.41 7.37
CA GLY A 67 -7.88 4.77 8.24
C GLY A 67 -7.89 3.24 8.19
N HIS A 68 -7.07 2.62 9.04
CA HIS A 68 -6.91 1.16 9.10
C HIS A 68 -7.85 0.57 10.15
N PRO A 69 -8.53 -0.56 9.87
CA PRO A 69 -9.35 -1.23 10.86
C PRO A 69 -8.51 -1.75 12.03
N THR A 70 -9.11 -1.80 13.20
CA THR A 70 -8.59 -2.48 14.38
C THR A 70 -8.72 -4.00 14.23
N VAL A 71 -8.04 -4.74 15.10
CA VAL A 71 -8.14 -6.20 15.14
C VAL A 71 -9.58 -6.67 15.41
N ALA A 72 -10.35 -5.91 16.19
CA ALA A 72 -11.75 -6.24 16.51
C ALA A 72 -12.70 -6.00 15.33
N GLU A 73 -12.43 -5.00 14.49
CA GLU A 73 -13.21 -4.70 13.28
C GLU A 73 -12.93 -5.71 12.15
N GLY A 74 -11.72 -6.29 12.13
CA GLY A 74 -11.37 -7.37 11.21
C GLY A 74 -11.23 -6.89 9.77
N LYS A 75 -11.89 -7.59 8.83
CA LYS A 75 -11.81 -7.29 7.39
C LYS A 75 -12.92 -6.31 7.00
N GLU A 76 -12.52 -5.18 6.42
CA GLU A 76 -13.43 -4.14 5.98
C GLU A 76 -13.19 -3.76 4.51
N ASN A 77 -14.23 -3.24 3.86
CA ASN A 77 -14.11 -2.58 2.57
C ASN A 77 -13.71 -1.12 2.81
N SER A 78 -12.55 -0.72 2.31
CA SER A 78 -12.08 0.67 2.43
C SER A 78 -11.90 1.30 1.05
N ILE A 79 -11.97 2.63 1.01
CA ILE A 79 -11.76 3.40 -0.22
C ILE A 79 -10.27 3.74 -0.33
N MET A 80 -9.66 3.38 -1.45
CA MET A 80 -8.35 3.90 -1.83
C MET A 80 -8.56 5.13 -2.72
N CYS A 81 -8.09 6.28 -2.26
CA CYS A 81 -8.05 7.51 -3.04
C CYS A 81 -6.74 7.58 -3.82
N THR A 82 -6.75 8.25 -4.97
CA THR A 82 -5.54 8.57 -5.75
C THR A 82 -5.54 10.05 -6.11
N ASN A 83 -4.35 10.59 -6.40
CA ASN A 83 -4.22 11.92 -6.99
C ASN A 83 -4.69 11.92 -8.46
#